data_AF-A0A7C2USV5-F1
#
_entry.id   AF-A0A7C2USV5-F1
#
_cell.length_a   1.000
_cell.length_b   1.000
_cell.length_c   1.000
_cell.angle_alpha   90.00
_cell.angle_beta   90.00
_cell.angle_gamma   90.00
#
_symmetry.space_group_name_H-M   'P 1'
#
loop_
_entity.id
_entity.type
_entity.pdbx_description
1 polymer ?
#
loop_
_entity_poly.entity_id
_entity_poly.type
_entity_poly.pdbx_seq_one_letter_code
_entity_poly.pdbx_strand_id
1 'polypeptide(L)'
;MNHHHHMPSWADSVLGVGIILVIGLVAPILVLLVGKALAGPEHPMKRKRFESGNAPVGKSRGFFSMQYYPYLLMFIIAEPFAIFLFIVSMSSSSVTSAWIATFLAGIIIIALAVRGARSLTEGD
;
A
#
# COMPACT_ATOMS: atom_id res chain seq x y z
N MET A 1 -48.22 -10.49 12.74
CA MET A 1 -47.24 -10.12 11.68
C MET A 1 -45.90 -9.97 12.38
N ASN A 2 -45.11 -11.03 12.41
CA ASN A 2 -43.88 -11.08 13.18
C ASN A 2 -42.73 -10.72 12.23
N HIS A 3 -42.31 -9.46 12.27
CA HIS A 3 -41.09 -9.03 11.60
C HIS A 3 -39.91 -9.50 12.45
N HIS A 4 -39.40 -10.69 12.15
CA HIS A 4 -38.16 -11.18 12.71
C HIS A 4 -37.02 -10.38 12.06
N HIS A 5 -36.57 -9.32 12.73
CA HIS A 5 -35.36 -8.61 12.33
C HIS A 5 -34.17 -9.53 12.56
N HIS A 6 -33.70 -10.18 11.50
CA HIS A 6 -32.42 -10.88 11.50
C HIS A 6 -31.33 -9.84 11.76
N MET A 7 -30.78 -9.83 12.98
CA MET A 7 -29.64 -8.96 13.29
C MET A 7 -28.47 -9.45 12.43
N PRO A 8 -27.83 -8.57 11.64
CA PRO A 8 -26.71 -8.98 10.81
C PRO A 8 -25.61 -9.59 11.67
N SER A 9 -25.23 -10.82 11.35
CA SER A 9 -24.08 -11.47 11.94
C SER A 9 -22.80 -10.83 11.39
N TRP A 10 -21.68 -10.96 12.10
CA TRP A 10 -20.37 -10.61 11.55
C TRP A 10 -20.08 -11.34 10.23
N ALA A 11 -20.67 -12.54 10.06
CA ALA A 11 -20.59 -13.31 8.82
C ALA A 11 -21.21 -12.57 7.63
N ASP A 12 -22.29 -11.80 7.84
CA ASP A 12 -22.95 -11.02 6.79
C ASP A 12 -22.07 -9.85 6.33
N SER A 13 -21.33 -9.24 7.27
CA SER A 13 -20.36 -8.19 6.95
C SER A 13 -19.16 -8.74 6.18
N VAL A 14 -18.62 -9.89 6.60
CA VAL A 14 -17.53 -10.57 5.90
C VAL A 14 -17.96 -10.98 4.50
N LEU A 15 -19.17 -11.52 4.36
CA LEU A 15 -19.75 -11.87 3.07
C LEU A 15 -19.92 -10.62 2.19
N GLY A 16 -20.43 -9.52 2.73
CA GLY A 16 -20.58 -8.25 2.02
C GLY A 16 -19.24 -7.71 1.50
N VAL A 17 -18.20 -7.69 2.33
CA VAL A 17 -16.85 -7.30 1.91
C VAL A 17 -16.30 -8.25 0.86
N GLY A 18 -16.48 -9.56 1.04
CA GLY A 18 -16.07 -10.57 0.06
C GLY A 18 -16.73 -10.35 -1.31
N ILE A 19 -18.03 -10.07 -1.34
CA ILE A 19 -18.76 -9.75 -2.57
C ILE A 19 -18.20 -8.48 -3.23
N ILE A 20 -17.96 -7.42 -2.47
CA ILE A 20 -17.38 -6.16 -3.00
C ILE A 20 -16.01 -6.42 -3.62
N LEU A 21 -15.14 -7.19 -2.95
CA LEU A 21 -13.82 -7.54 -3.47
C LEU A 21 -13.91 -8.37 -4.75
N VAL A 22 -14.79 -9.37 -4.77
CA VAL A 22 -15.02 -10.21 -5.96
C VAL A 22 -15.51 -9.35 -7.12
N ILE A 23 -16.52 -8.50 -6.91
CA ILE A 23 -17.02 -7.60 -7.95
C ILE A 23 -15.92 -6.64 -8.40
N GLY A 24 -15.17 -6.05 -7.47
CA GLY A 24 -14.08 -5.12 -7.76
C GLY A 24 -12.95 -5.73 -8.57
N LEU A 25 -12.71 -7.04 -8.46
CA LEU A 25 -11.73 -7.78 -9.26
C LEU A 25 -12.31 -8.31 -10.58
N VAL A 26 -13.54 -8.80 -10.57
CA VAL A 26 -14.20 -9.39 -11.75
C VAL A 26 -14.60 -8.30 -12.75
N ALA A 27 -15.11 -7.16 -12.29
CA ALA A 27 -15.55 -6.07 -13.15
C ALA A 27 -14.46 -5.56 -14.12
N PRO A 28 -13.22 -5.20 -13.69
CA PRO A 28 -12.19 -4.76 -14.63
C PRO A 28 -11.78 -5.87 -15.60
N ILE A 29 -11.78 -7.14 -15.17
CA ILE A 29 -11.49 -8.27 -16.05
C ILE A 29 -12.56 -8.38 -17.14
N LEU A 30 -13.85 -8.30 -16.77
CA LEU A 30 -14.95 -8.32 -17.73
C LEU A 30 -14.86 -7.15 -18.72
N VAL A 31 -14.52 -5.95 -18.24
CA VAL A 31 -14.30 -4.78 -19.10
C VAL A 31 -13.17 -5.03 -20.09
N LEU A 32 -12.05 -5.62 -19.67
CA LEU A 32 -10.94 -5.97 -20.55
C LEU A 32 -11.32 -7.05 -21.57
N LEU A 33 -12.10 -8.05 -21.16
CA LEU A 33 -12.58 -9.12 -22.05
C LEU A 33 -13.55 -8.59 -23.12
N VAL A 34 -14.52 -7.77 -22.71
CA VAL A 34 -15.45 -7.12 -23.64
C VAL A 34 -14.69 -6.18 -24.57
N GLY A 35 -13.78 -5.36 -24.03
CA GLY A 35 -12.93 -4.47 -24.83
C GLY A 35 -12.09 -5.22 -25.86
N LYS A 36 -11.56 -6.39 -25.50
CA LYS A 36 -10.81 -7.27 -26.42
C LYS A 36 -11.72 -7.96 -27.44
N ALA A 37 -12.92 -8.38 -27.05
CA ALA A 37 -13.89 -9.01 -27.95
C ALA A 37 -14.43 -8.04 -29.01
N LEU A 38 -14.59 -6.76 -28.64
CA LEU A 38 -15.00 -5.68 -29.54
C LEU A 38 -13.83 -5.05 -30.29
N ALA A 39 -12.59 -5.42 -29.98
CA ALA A 39 -11.42 -4.84 -30.63
C ALA A 39 -11.36 -5.27 -32.11
N GLY A 40 -11.33 -4.27 -32.99
CA GLY A 40 -11.07 -4.48 -34.42
C GLY A 40 -9.60 -4.87 -34.72
N PRO A 41 -9.27 -5.16 -35.98
CA PRO A 41 -7.92 -5.54 -36.38
C PRO A 41 -6.88 -4.47 -35.99
N GLU A 42 -5.75 -4.93 -35.45
CA GLU A 42 -4.67 -4.07 -34.99
C GLU A 42 -3.65 -3.83 -36.10
N HIS A 43 -3.30 -2.57 -36.36
CA HIS A 43 -2.24 -2.22 -37.31
C HIS A 43 -0.86 -2.49 -36.68
N PRO A 44 0.10 -3.12 -37.39
CA PRO A 44 1.39 -3.55 -36.83
C PRO A 44 2.22 -2.42 -36.21
N MET A 45 2.04 -1.17 -36.67
CA MET A 45 2.73 -0.01 -36.11
C MET A 45 2.24 0.37 -34.70
N LYS A 46 1.04 -0.07 -34.28
CA LYS A 46 0.50 0.22 -32.93
C LYS A 46 1.33 -0.40 -31.80
N ARG A 47 2.09 -1.46 -32.11
CA ARG A 47 2.97 -2.15 -31.14
C ARG A 47 4.37 -1.55 -31.04
N LYS A 48 4.74 -0.62 -31.94
CA LYS A 48 6.04 0.06 -31.89
C LYS A 48 6.01 1.13 -30.80
N ARG A 49 7.17 1.38 -30.20
CA ARG A 49 7.32 2.48 -29.24
C ARG A 49 6.95 3.80 -29.90
N PHE A 50 6.22 4.64 -29.17
CA PHE A 50 5.83 5.96 -29.63
C PHE A 50 7.04 6.91 -29.68
N GLU A 51 7.40 7.37 -30.87
CA GLU A 51 8.42 8.41 -31.11
C GLU A 51 7.89 9.48 -32.08
N SER A 52 6.73 10.08 -31.75
CA SER A 52 6.13 11.20 -32.51
C SER A 52 6.05 10.99 -34.02
N GLY A 53 5.64 9.78 -34.44
CA GLY A 53 5.51 9.43 -35.87
C GLY A 53 6.80 8.97 -36.54
N ASN A 54 7.95 9.04 -35.87
CA ASN A 54 9.19 8.45 -36.34
C ASN A 54 9.31 6.99 -35.90
N ALA A 55 10.02 6.17 -36.69
CA ALA A 55 10.35 4.82 -36.27
C ALA A 55 11.28 4.89 -35.04
N PRO A 56 11.05 4.07 -34.00
CA PRO A 56 11.81 4.21 -32.79
C PRO A 56 13.29 3.89 -33.00
N VAL A 57 14.18 4.82 -32.65
CA VAL A 57 15.62 4.69 -32.87
C VAL A 57 16.42 4.81 -31.58
N GLY A 58 17.31 3.84 -31.36
CA GLY A 58 18.24 3.84 -30.22
C GLY A 58 17.73 3.10 -28.98
N LYS A 59 18.58 3.05 -27.95
CA LYS A 59 18.26 2.44 -26.66
C LYS A 59 17.41 3.40 -25.84
N SER A 60 16.45 2.87 -25.08
CA SER A 60 15.71 3.66 -24.09
C SER A 60 16.68 4.34 -23.14
N ARG A 61 16.41 5.60 -22.79
CA ARG A 61 17.00 6.22 -21.59
C ARG A 61 16.75 5.25 -20.43
N GLY A 62 17.82 4.93 -19.69
CA GLY A 62 17.88 3.83 -18.72
C GLY A 62 17.05 4.07 -17.47
N PHE A 63 17.60 3.68 -16.31
CA PHE A 63 16.91 3.80 -15.03
C PHE A 63 16.38 5.22 -14.80
N PHE A 64 15.12 5.30 -14.37
CA PHE A 64 14.50 6.55 -13.94
C PHE A 64 15.29 7.17 -12.80
N SER A 65 15.30 8.51 -12.74
CA SER A 65 16.05 9.23 -11.71
C SER A 65 15.65 8.76 -10.31
N MET A 66 16.64 8.58 -9.43
CA MET A 66 16.48 8.16 -8.03
C MET A 66 15.64 9.12 -7.19
N GLN A 67 15.13 10.21 -7.77
CA GLN A 67 14.23 11.19 -7.17
C GLN A 67 12.94 10.59 -6.59
N TYR A 68 12.49 9.42 -7.04
CA TYR A 68 11.33 8.75 -6.46
C TYR A 68 11.63 7.96 -5.18
N TYR A 69 12.90 7.65 -4.94
CA TYR A 69 13.32 6.85 -3.79
C TYR A 69 13.04 7.53 -2.44
N PRO A 70 13.29 8.84 -2.26
CA PRO A 70 12.90 9.55 -1.04
C PRO A 70 11.41 9.47 -0.71
N TYR A 71 10.52 9.49 -1.71
CA TYR A 71 9.07 9.37 -1.46
C TYR A 71 8.69 7.99 -0.93
N LEU A 72 9.31 6.93 -1.47
CA LEU A 72 9.14 5.57 -0.96
C LEU A 72 9.65 5.45 0.47
N LEU A 73 10.82 6.04 0.76
CA LEU A 73 11.37 6.06 2.12
C LEU A 73 10.46 6.82 3.10
N MET A 74 9.95 7.99 2.71
CA MET A 74 9.01 8.75 3.55
C MET A 74 7.74 7.94 3.83
N PHE A 75 7.18 7.27 2.82
CA PHE A 75 5.99 6.43 2.98
C PHE A 75 6.25 5.26 3.92
N ILE A 76 7.34 4.50 3.70
CA ILE A 76 7.70 3.33 4.51
C ILE A 76 7.98 3.73 5.96
N ILE A 77 8.62 4.88 6.18
CA ILE A 77 8.87 5.37 7.54
C ILE A 77 7.56 5.79 8.20
N ALA A 78 6.65 6.46 7.49
CA ALA A 78 5.41 6.98 8.06
C ALA A 78 4.33 5.92 8.30
N GLU A 79 4.29 4.85 7.50
CA GLU A 79 3.21 3.84 7.51
C GLU A 79 3.06 3.12 8.88
N PRO A 80 4.15 2.67 9.56
CA PRO A 80 4.04 2.07 10.89
C PRO A 80 3.48 3.03 11.95
N PHE A 81 3.77 4.34 11.83
CA PHE A 81 3.20 5.34 12.75
C PHE A 81 1.70 5.50 12.53
N ALA A 82 1.23 5.45 11.28
CA ALA A 82 -0.19 5.52 10.99
C ALA A 82 -0.95 4.32 11.57
N ILE A 83 -0.43 3.10 11.42
CA ILE A 83 -1.00 1.89 12.04
C ILE A 83 -0.99 1.99 13.56
N PHE A 84 0.13 2.43 14.15
CA PHE A 84 0.23 2.59 15.60
C PHE A 84 -0.80 3.60 16.13
N LEU A 85 -0.92 4.77 15.49
CA LEU A 85 -1.91 5.78 15.87
C LEU A 85 -3.33 5.27 15.71
N PHE A 86 -3.62 4.48 14.67
CA PHE A 86 -4.92 3.86 14.48
C PHE A 86 -5.28 2.89 15.62
N ILE A 87 -4.36 2.00 16.00
CA ILE A 87 -4.56 1.07 17.13
C ILE A 87 -4.78 1.82 18.44
N VAL A 88 -3.94 2.83 18.70
CA VAL A 88 -4.05 3.68 19.90
C VAL A 88 -5.37 4.44 19.94
N SER A 89 -5.85 4.92 18.79
CA SER A 89 -7.12 5.62 18.67
C SER A 89 -8.34 4.74 18.94
N MET A 90 -8.25 3.44 18.66
CA MET A 90 -9.33 2.47 18.94
C MET A 90 -9.24 1.85 20.34
N SER A 91 -8.14 2.10 21.06
CA SER A 91 -7.88 1.53 22.38
C SER A 91 -8.63 2.27 23.50
N SER A 92 -8.96 1.56 24.57
CA SER A 92 -9.47 2.14 25.81
C SER A 92 -8.40 2.98 26.52
N SER A 93 -8.82 3.99 27.29
CA SER A 93 -7.92 4.93 27.97
C SER A 93 -6.85 4.29 28.87
N SER A 94 -7.17 3.18 29.54
CA SER A 94 -6.23 2.41 30.37
C SER A 94 -5.15 1.68 29.58
N VAL A 95 -5.46 1.28 28.35
CA VAL A 95 -4.57 0.50 27.47
C VAL A 95 -3.75 1.45 26.57
N THR A 96 -4.32 2.61 26.23
CA THR A 96 -3.66 3.66 25.44
C THR A 96 -2.37 4.16 26.09
N SER A 97 -2.36 4.39 27.40
CA SER A 97 -1.16 4.83 28.12
C SER A 97 -0.04 3.80 28.06
N ALA A 98 -0.37 2.51 28.15
CA ALA A 98 0.59 1.41 28.06
C ALA A 98 1.20 1.29 26.64
N TRP A 99 0.39 1.44 25.59
CA TRP A 99 0.88 1.46 24.21
C TRP A 99 1.83 2.62 23.94
N ILE A 100 1.47 3.82 24.40
CA ILE A 100 2.32 5.02 24.26
C ILE A 100 3.63 4.84 25.04
N ALA A 101 3.57 4.35 26.27
CA ALA A 101 4.76 4.11 27.09
C ALA A 101 5.71 3.09 26.43
N THR A 102 5.16 2.01 25.88
CA THR A 102 5.95 0.97 25.18
C THR A 102 6.62 1.53 23.93
N PHE A 103 5.90 2.35 23.16
CA PHE A 103 6.44 2.99 21.96
C PHE A 103 7.59 3.96 22.28
N LEU A 104 7.42 4.79 23.31
CA LEU A 104 8.48 5.70 23.78
C LEU A 104 9.69 4.94 24.33
N ALA A 105 9.47 3.87 25.10
CA ALA A 105 10.55 3.01 25.57
C ALA A 105 11.33 2.39 24.40
N GLY A 106 10.64 1.95 23.34
CA GLY A 106 11.26 1.45 22.12
C GLY A 106 12.17 2.49 21.44
N ILE A 107 11.71 3.74 21.31
CA ILE A 107 12.52 4.84 20.77
C ILE A 107 13.78 5.07 21.62
N ILE A 108 13.63 5.09 22.94
CA ILE A 108 14.74 5.29 23.88
C ILE A 108 15.76 4.14 23.76
N ILE A 109 15.30 2.88 23.71
CA ILE A 109 16.16 1.72 23.56
C ILE A 109 16.95 1.79 22.25
N ILE A 110 16.30 2.12 21.14
CA ILE A 110 16.98 2.30 19.84
C ILE A 110 18.00 3.43 19.92
N ALA A 111 17.65 4.58 20.51
CA ALA A 111 18.56 5.70 20.67
C ALA A 111 19.80 5.33 21.52
N LEU A 112 19.61 4.59 22.61
CA LEU A 112 20.70 4.09 23.45
C LEU A 112 21.55 3.06 22.72
N ALA A 113 20.95 2.16 21.95
CA ALA A 113 21.67 1.17 21.14
C ALA A 113 22.54 1.87 20.07
N VAL A 114 22.01 2.88 19.39
CA VAL A 114 22.77 3.68 18.42
C VAL A 114 23.90 4.44 19.11
N ARG A 115 23.64 5.05 20.26
CA ARG A 115 24.67 5.73 21.05
C ARG A 115 25.79 4.78 21.48
N GLY A 116 25.43 3.59 21.97
CA GLY A 116 26.37 2.55 22.36
C GLY A 116 27.21 2.07 21.18
N ALA A 117 26.58 1.80 20.04
CA ALA A 117 27.28 1.40 18.83
C ALA A 117 28.32 2.44 18.37
N ARG A 118 28.00 3.74 18.45
CA ARG A 118 28.95 4.82 18.12
C ARG A 118 30.13 4.89 19.08
N SER A 119 29.89 4.70 20.37
CA SER A 119 30.98 4.73 21.37
C SER A 119 32.02 3.61 21.17
N LEU A 120 31.64 2.50 20.52
CA LEU A 120 32.55 1.41 20.18
C LEU A 120 33.39 1.70 18.92
N THR A 121 32.93 2.61 18.06
CA THR A 121 33.62 2.98 16.81
C THR A 121 34.53 4.20 16.97
N GLU A 122 34.34 5.01 18.02
CA GLU A 122 35.10 6.25 18.28
C GLU A 122 36.25 6.05 19.28
N GLY A 123 36.54 4.80 19.67
CA GLY A 123 37.51 4.42 20.70
C GLY A 123 38.88 3.94 20.21
N ASP A 124 39.39 4.51 19.11
CA ASP A 124 40.78 4.46 18.62
C ASP A 124 41.28 5.90 18.36
#